data_AF-A0A813FS02-F1
#
_entry.id   AF-A0A813FS02-F1
#
_cell.length_a   1.000
_cell.length_b   1.000
_cell.length_c   1.000
_cell.angle_alpha   90.00
_cell.angle_beta   90.00
_cell.angle_gamma   90.00
#
_symmetry.space_group_name_H-M   'P 1'
#
loop_
_entity.id
_entity.type
_entity.pdbx_description
1 polymer ?
#
loop_
_entity_poly.entity_id
_entity_poly.type
_entity_poly.pdbx_seq_one_letter_code
_entity_poly.pdbx_strand_id
1 'polypeptide(L)'
;PFRPSGISPSDPFQGASSQPRLRLFCTDNKMGKFTVDPSLAAKMHQYQIVGRAAPTPKNPTPKIYRMRIFARNVVLAKSRFWYFMKRQNKAKRSGGELLAVNELFDRSPTKVKNYGIWLRYESRTNTHNMYKEIRNLNINGAIGQLYQ
;
A
#
# COMPACT_ATOMS: atom_id res chain seq x y z
N PRO A 1 -20.12 -13.25 72.20
CA PRO A 1 -19.50 -14.12 73.23
C PRO A 1 -18.18 -14.76 72.73
N PHE A 2 -17.07 -14.19 73.21
CA PHE A 2 -15.77 -14.82 73.54
C PHE A 2 -15.09 -15.81 72.56
N ARG A 3 -13.93 -15.39 71.99
CA ARG A 3 -12.72 -16.24 71.82
C ARG A 3 -12.08 -16.51 73.21
N PRO A 4 -11.09 -17.42 73.46
CA PRO A 4 -10.07 -18.01 72.56
C PRO A 4 -9.58 -19.47 72.89
N SER A 5 -8.47 -19.87 72.23
CA SER A 5 -7.43 -20.86 72.62
C SER A 5 -7.76 -22.36 72.52
N GLY A 6 -6.91 -23.24 71.98
CA GLY A 6 -5.53 -23.10 71.51
C GLY A 6 -4.96 -24.43 71.01
N ILE A 7 -3.63 -24.43 70.86
CA ILE A 7 -2.71 -25.58 70.86
C ILE A 7 -2.55 -26.31 69.50
N SER A 8 -1.47 -25.94 68.82
CA SER A 8 -0.67 -26.77 67.90
C SER A 8 0.07 -27.87 68.66
N PRO A 9 0.27 -29.05 68.05
CA PRO A 9 1.64 -29.56 67.98
C PRO A 9 2.00 -30.33 66.68
N SER A 10 3.20 -30.02 66.18
CA SER A 10 4.19 -30.89 65.52
C SER A 10 3.79 -31.77 64.32
N ASP A 11 4.29 -31.37 63.15
CA ASP A 11 4.86 -32.25 62.09
C ASP A 11 5.90 -33.21 62.70
N PRO A 12 6.20 -34.43 62.15
CA PRO A 12 6.47 -34.62 60.72
C PRO A 12 6.13 -36.01 60.13
N PHE A 13 5.74 -36.09 58.86
CA PHE A 13 6.05 -37.28 58.04
C PHE A 13 6.29 -36.90 56.59
N GLN A 14 7.53 -37.15 56.16
CA GLN A 14 8.00 -37.06 54.78
C GLN A 14 7.25 -38.06 53.91
N GLY A 15 6.52 -37.55 52.92
CA GLY A 15 5.91 -38.34 51.85
C GLY A 15 6.27 -37.72 50.51
N ALA A 16 7.31 -38.26 49.88
CA ALA A 16 7.68 -37.92 48.51
C ALA A 16 6.56 -38.37 47.55
N SER A 17 5.89 -37.41 46.91
CA SER A 17 5.07 -37.68 45.72
C SER A 17 5.40 -36.66 44.63
N SER A 18 6.13 -37.16 43.65
CA SER A 18 6.41 -36.62 42.32
C SER A 18 5.37 -35.62 41.77
N GLN A 19 5.75 -34.35 41.65
CA GLN A 19 5.13 -33.46 40.67
C GLN A 19 5.84 -33.64 39.32
N PRO A 20 5.16 -33.96 38.21
CA PRO A 20 5.73 -33.70 36.91
C PRO A 20 5.79 -32.19 36.74
N ARG A 21 7.01 -31.63 36.85
CA ARG A 21 7.34 -30.28 36.42
C ARG A 21 6.93 -30.18 34.95
N LEU A 22 5.73 -29.66 34.68
CA LEU A 22 5.38 -29.18 33.35
C LEU A 22 6.47 -28.16 33.03
N ARG A 23 7.42 -28.56 32.19
CA ARG A 23 8.28 -27.61 31.50
C ARG A 23 7.30 -26.73 30.75
N LEU A 24 7.10 -25.53 31.24
CA LEU A 24 6.64 -24.42 30.43
C LEU A 24 7.67 -24.35 29.30
N PHE A 25 7.40 -25.02 28.19
CA PHE A 25 8.10 -24.73 26.95
C PHE A 25 7.78 -23.27 26.70
N CYS A 26 8.77 -22.43 26.95
CA CYS A 26 8.77 -21.07 26.49
C CYS A 26 8.67 -21.16 24.97
N THR A 27 7.45 -21.16 24.42
CA THR A 27 7.24 -20.76 23.04
C THR A 27 7.31 -19.25 23.03
N ASP A 28 8.51 -18.72 23.27
CA ASP A 28 8.89 -17.39 22.81
C ASP A 28 8.89 -17.48 21.28
N ASN A 29 7.70 -17.39 20.69
CA ASN A 29 7.54 -17.21 19.28
C ASN A 29 7.92 -15.77 18.97
N LYS A 30 9.23 -15.48 19.02
CA LYS A 30 9.82 -14.29 18.43
C LYS A 30 9.64 -14.42 16.91
N MET A 31 8.46 -14.06 16.41
CA MET A 31 8.33 -13.72 14.99
C MET A 31 9.30 -12.57 14.74
N GLY A 32 10.43 -12.89 14.09
CA GLY A 32 11.42 -11.90 13.68
C GLY A 32 10.74 -10.79 12.88
N LYS A 33 11.17 -9.54 13.12
CA LYS A 33 10.75 -8.40 12.30
C LYS A 33 11.12 -8.71 10.84
N PHE A 34 10.13 -8.92 9.97
CA PHE A 34 10.37 -9.03 8.53
C PHE A 34 10.99 -7.72 8.04
N THR A 35 12.29 -7.74 7.76
CA THR A 35 12.99 -6.61 7.14
C THR A 35 12.68 -6.62 5.64
N VAL A 36 12.04 -5.56 5.15
CA VAL A 36 11.75 -5.41 3.71
C VAL A 36 13.05 -5.09 2.98
N ASP A 37 13.45 -5.94 2.03
CA ASP A 37 14.61 -5.70 1.18
C ASP A 37 14.31 -4.56 0.19
N PRO A 38 15.03 -3.43 0.23
CA PRO A 38 14.81 -2.31 -0.68
C PRO A 38 15.16 -2.64 -2.15
N SER A 39 15.98 -3.66 -2.42
CA SER A 39 16.35 -4.06 -3.78
C SER A 39 15.17 -4.67 -4.55
N LEU A 40 14.27 -5.36 -3.85
CA LEU A 40 13.08 -6.03 -4.39
C LEU A 40 11.85 -5.11 -4.43
N ALA A 41 11.94 -3.91 -3.88
CA ALA A 41 10.82 -2.99 -3.80
C ALA A 41 10.43 -2.43 -5.18
N ALA A 42 9.12 -2.40 -5.46
CA ALA A 42 8.61 -1.79 -6.68
C ALA A 42 8.87 -0.27 -6.66
N LYS A 43 9.62 0.23 -7.65
CA LYS A 43 9.96 1.67 -7.78
C LYS A 43 8.79 2.55 -8.26
N MET A 44 7.61 1.98 -8.48
CA MET A 44 6.44 2.66 -9.04
C MET A 44 5.35 2.78 -7.99
N HIS A 45 4.70 3.95 -7.98
CA HIS A 45 3.61 4.27 -7.07
C HIS A 45 2.38 4.69 -7.87
N GLN A 46 1.20 4.40 -7.33
CA GLN A 46 -0.05 4.80 -7.92
C GLN A 46 -0.58 6.05 -7.23
N TYR A 47 -0.89 7.07 -8.02
CA TYR A 47 -1.46 8.33 -7.54
C TYR A 47 -2.83 8.56 -8.15
N GLN A 48 -3.79 8.95 -7.32
CA GLN A 48 -5.03 9.55 -7.75
C GLN A 48 -4.89 11.07 -7.69
N ILE A 49 -4.91 11.70 -8.86
CA ILE A 49 -4.82 13.15 -8.98
C ILE A 49 -6.17 13.70 -9.42
N VAL A 50 -6.63 14.73 -8.72
CA VAL A 50 -7.83 15.49 -9.05
C VAL A 50 -7.43 16.92 -9.37
N GLY A 51 -7.92 17.45 -10.49
CA GLY A 51 -7.64 18.82 -10.91
C GLY A 51 -8.73 19.39 -11.80
N ARG A 52 -8.71 20.72 -11.98
CA ARG A 52 -9.67 21.48 -12.78
C ARG A 52 -8.96 22.59 -13.54
N ALA A 53 -9.62 23.14 -14.56
CA ALA A 53 -9.20 24.43 -15.11
C ALA A 53 -9.45 25.54 -14.08
N ALA A 54 -8.72 26.65 -14.18
CA ALA A 54 -8.94 27.80 -13.33
C ALA A 54 -10.36 28.36 -13.58
N PRO A 55 -11.11 28.72 -12.54
CA PRO A 55 -12.42 29.34 -12.71
C PRO A 55 -12.24 30.69 -13.41
N THR A 56 -13.07 30.95 -14.42
CA THR A 56 -13.07 32.21 -15.20
C THR A 56 -14.45 32.85 -15.12
N PRO A 57 -14.62 34.16 -15.32
CA PRO A 57 -15.94 34.80 -15.28
C PRO A 57 -16.92 34.19 -16.30
N LYS A 58 -16.40 33.64 -17.41
CA LYS A 58 -17.19 32.93 -18.42
C LYS A 58 -17.62 31.52 -17.98
N ASN A 59 -16.80 30.86 -17.16
CA ASN A 59 -17.04 29.51 -16.66
C ASN A 59 -16.66 29.44 -15.17
N PRO A 60 -17.59 29.83 -14.27
CA PRO A 60 -17.31 29.91 -12.83
C PRO A 60 -17.13 28.52 -12.20
N THR A 61 -17.77 27.49 -12.75
CA THR A 61 -17.73 26.11 -12.26
C THR A 61 -17.12 25.18 -13.32
N PRO A 62 -15.78 25.18 -13.48
CA PRO A 62 -15.11 24.32 -14.45
C PRO A 62 -15.23 22.84 -14.05
N LYS A 63 -15.26 21.96 -15.07
CA LYS A 63 -15.35 20.51 -14.87
C LYS A 63 -14.12 19.98 -14.12
N ILE A 64 -14.37 19.12 -13.13
CA ILE A 64 -13.34 18.46 -12.34
C ILE A 64 -12.95 17.14 -13.01
N TYR A 65 -11.65 16.90 -13.13
CA TYR A 65 -11.09 15.68 -13.69
C TYR A 65 -10.34 14.89 -12.64
N ARG A 66 -10.53 13.58 -12.64
CA ARG A 66 -9.82 12.63 -11.77
C ARG A 66 -9.12 11.58 -12.62
N MET A 67 -7.84 11.36 -12.36
CA MET A 67 -7.03 10.38 -13.07
C MET A 67 -6.20 9.54 -12.09
N ARG A 68 -6.05 8.25 -12.39
CA ARG A 68 -5.09 7.37 -11.72
C ARG A 68 -3.85 7.29 -12.59
N ILE A 69 -2.70 7.65 -12.02
CA ILE A 69 -1.42 7.77 -12.72
C ILE A 69 -0.37 6.98 -11.96
N PHE A 70 0.44 6.23 -12.70
CA PHE A 70 1.62 5.56 -12.14
C PHE A 70 2.86 6.42 -12.34
N ALA A 71 3.62 6.65 -11.28
CA ALA A 71 4.85 7.42 -11.32
C ALA A 71 5.79 7.01 -10.17
N ARG A 72 7.09 7.33 -10.30
CA ARG A 72 8.07 7.08 -9.24
C ARG A 72 7.93 8.02 -8.05
N ASN A 73 7.43 9.23 -8.28
CA ASN A 73 7.25 10.24 -7.24
C ASN A 73 6.04 11.14 -7.56
N VAL A 74 5.63 11.93 -6.57
CA VAL A 74 4.50 12.86 -6.66
C VAL A 74 4.72 13.94 -7.74
N VAL A 75 5.95 14.43 -7.91
CA VAL A 75 6.26 15.50 -8.88
C VAL A 75 6.07 15.02 -10.32
N LEU A 76 6.58 13.83 -10.64
CA LEU A 76 6.39 13.20 -11.95
C LEU A 76 4.91 12.86 -12.17
N ALA A 77 4.18 12.45 -11.13
CA ALA A 77 2.75 12.21 -11.22
C ALA A 77 1.99 13.48 -11.63
N LYS A 78 2.28 14.63 -11.00
CA LYS A 78 1.71 15.94 -11.35
C LYS A 78 2.04 16.33 -12.79
N SER A 79 3.29 16.13 -13.23
CA SER A 79 3.72 16.42 -14.60
C SER A 79 2.96 15.58 -15.63
N ARG A 80 2.84 14.26 -15.39
CA ARG A 80 2.07 13.33 -16.24
C ARG A 80 0.59 13.70 -16.29
N PHE A 81 -0.01 14.12 -15.18
CA PHE A 81 -1.39 14.61 -15.16
C PHE A 81 -1.58 15.78 -16.14
N TRP A 82 -0.71 16.79 -16.06
CA TRP A 82 -0.80 17.94 -16.96
C TRP A 82 -0.54 17.60 -18.43
N TYR A 83 0.32 16.62 -18.70
CA TYR A 83 0.51 16.10 -20.06
C TYR A 83 -0.80 15.56 -20.66
N PHE A 84 -1.53 14.73 -19.91
CA PHE A 84 -2.80 14.19 -20.36
C PHE A 84 -3.90 15.27 -20.45
N MET A 85 -3.97 16.18 -19.47
CA MET A 85 -4.92 17.30 -19.48
C MET A 85 -4.73 18.21 -20.69
N LYS A 86 -3.48 18.45 -21.12
CA LYS A 86 -3.17 19.22 -22.32
C LYS A 86 -3.66 18.52 -23.59
N ARG A 87 -3.45 17.21 -23.70
CA ARG A 87 -3.84 16.42 -24.89
C ARG A 87 -5.36 16.25 -25.03
N GLN A 88 -6.07 16.02 -23.92
CA GLN A 88 -7.51 15.70 -23.95
C GLN A 88 -8.41 16.93 -23.75
N ASN A 89 -8.10 17.75 -22.74
CA ASN A 89 -9.00 18.80 -22.26
C ASN A 89 -8.50 20.22 -22.58
N LYS A 90 -7.40 20.34 -23.34
CA LYS A 90 -6.74 21.62 -23.70
C LYS A 90 -6.39 22.51 -22.48
N ALA A 91 -6.34 21.93 -21.28
CA ALA A 91 -6.00 22.65 -20.05
C ALA A 91 -4.49 22.54 -19.78
N LYS A 92 -3.90 23.65 -19.33
CA LYS A 92 -2.47 23.77 -19.02
C LYS A 92 -2.29 23.99 -17.52
N ARG A 93 -1.10 23.66 -17.01
CA ARG A 93 -0.71 23.90 -15.62
C ARG A 93 -0.85 25.38 -15.21
N SER A 94 -0.58 26.31 -16.11
CA SER A 94 -0.67 27.76 -15.84
C SER A 94 -2.10 28.25 -15.64
N GLY A 95 -3.08 27.62 -16.29
CA GLY A 95 -4.49 28.00 -16.24
C GLY A 95 -5.35 26.95 -15.55
N GLY A 96 -4.78 26.20 -14.60
CA GLY A 96 -5.48 25.13 -13.92
C GLY A 96 -4.92 24.84 -12.54
N GLU A 97 -5.76 24.26 -11.70
CA GLU A 97 -5.51 24.03 -10.29
C GLU A 97 -5.58 22.53 -9.98
N LEU A 98 -4.66 22.04 -9.16
CA LEU A 98 -4.79 20.71 -8.55
C LEU A 98 -5.61 20.83 -7.27
N LEU A 99 -6.61 19.97 -7.13
CA LEU A 99 -7.46 19.90 -5.95
C LEU A 99 -6.89 18.91 -4.93
N ALA A 100 -6.48 17.73 -5.38
CA ALA A 100 -5.97 16.68 -4.50
C ALA A 100 -4.94 15.78 -5.21
N VAL A 101 -3.97 15.30 -4.44
CA VAL A 101 -3.03 14.26 -4.85
C VAL A 101 -2.97 13.22 -3.76
N ASN A 102 -3.55 12.06 -4.02
CA ASN A 102 -3.64 10.97 -3.05
C ASN A 102 -2.83 9.79 -3.59
N GLU A 103 -1.97 9.21 -2.76
CA GLU A 103 -1.34 7.93 -3.09
C GLU A 103 -2.31 6.79 -2.82
N LEU A 104 -2.35 5.81 -3.71
CA LEU A 104 -3.19 4.63 -3.61
C LEU A 104 -2.32 3.38 -3.40
N PHE A 105 -2.72 2.58 -2.42
CA PHE A 105 -2.13 1.29 -2.12
C PHE A 105 -3.10 0.17 -2.48
N ASP A 106 -2.56 -1.02 -2.73
CA ASP A 106 -3.39 -2.21 -2.95
C ASP A 106 -4.07 -2.63 -1.63
N ARG A 107 -5.33 -3.06 -1.73
CA ARG A 107 -6.14 -3.49 -0.57
C ARG A 107 -5.63 -4.80 0.03
N SER A 108 -5.06 -5.68 -0.80
CA SER A 108 -4.67 -7.03 -0.39
C SER A 108 -3.28 -7.40 -0.95
N PRO A 109 -2.19 -6.92 -0.32
CA PRO A 109 -0.83 -7.10 -0.84
C PRO A 109 -0.31 -8.55 -0.73
N THR A 110 -0.99 -9.40 0.03
CA THR A 110 -0.59 -10.80 0.26
C THR A 110 -1.10 -11.75 -0.82
N LYS A 111 -2.11 -11.35 -1.60
CA LYS A 111 -2.77 -12.23 -2.58
C LYS A 111 -2.22 -11.97 -3.98
N VAL A 112 -1.79 -13.03 -4.66
CA VAL A 112 -1.38 -12.95 -6.07
C VAL A 112 -2.60 -12.71 -6.96
N LYS A 113 -2.46 -11.80 -7.93
CA LYS A 113 -3.50 -11.44 -8.90
C LYS A 113 -2.91 -11.43 -10.31
N ASN A 114 -3.77 -11.64 -11.30
CA ASN A 114 -3.44 -11.45 -12.71
C ASN A 114 -3.92 -10.05 -13.13
N TYR A 115 -3.01 -9.22 -13.63
CA TYR A 115 -3.30 -7.86 -14.05
C TYR A 115 -3.21 -7.76 -15.58
N GLY A 116 -4.33 -7.40 -16.21
CA GLY A 116 -4.38 -7.02 -17.62
C GLY A 116 -4.06 -5.53 -17.80
N ILE A 117 -3.10 -5.21 -18.66
CA ILE A 117 -2.63 -3.85 -18.90
C ILE A 117 -2.78 -3.53 -20.38
N TRP A 118 -3.61 -2.53 -20.68
CA TRP A 118 -3.66 -1.90 -22.00
C TRP A 118 -2.67 -0.75 -22.03
N LEU A 119 -1.80 -0.74 -23.04
CA LEU A 119 -0.82 0.30 -23.24
C LEU A 119 -0.81 0.75 -24.69
N ARG A 120 -0.53 2.02 -24.88
CA ARG A 120 -0.17 2.59 -26.18
C ARG A 120 1.28 3.06 -26.08
N TYR A 121 2.13 2.57 -26.98
CA TYR A 121 3.53 2.98 -27.06
C TYR A 121 3.85 3.52 -28.45
N GLU A 122 4.88 4.35 -28.51
CA GLU A 122 5.46 4.85 -29.77
C GLU A 122 6.69 4.00 -30.07
N SER A 123 6.69 3.35 -31.24
CA SER A 123 7.91 2.75 -31.82
C SER A 123 8.68 3.83 -32.60
N ARG A 124 9.80 3.45 -33.23
CA ARG A 124 10.54 4.37 -34.11
C ARG A 124 9.70 4.87 -35.28
N THR A 125 8.68 4.10 -35.69
CA THR A 125 7.95 4.32 -36.93
C THR A 125 6.47 4.66 -36.69
N ASN A 126 5.81 4.05 -35.70
CA ASN A 126 4.37 4.22 -35.50
C ASN A 126 3.95 4.08 -34.03
N THR A 127 2.74 4.54 -33.71
CA THR A 127 2.06 4.25 -32.45
C THR A 127 1.37 2.89 -32.50
N HIS A 128 1.58 2.05 -31.50
CA HIS A 128 0.97 0.73 -31.39
C HIS A 128 0.20 0.61 -30.07
N ASN A 129 -0.99 0.03 -30.14
CA ASN A 129 -1.74 -0.40 -28.96
C ASN A 129 -1.40 -1.87 -28.67
N MET A 130 -1.20 -2.19 -27.41
CA MET A 130 -0.86 -3.54 -26.95
C MET A 130 -1.64 -3.85 -25.67
N TYR A 131 -1.99 -5.12 -25.50
CA TYR A 131 -2.47 -5.67 -24.25
C TYR A 131 -1.46 -6.68 -23.72
N LYS A 132 -1.15 -6.62 -22.43
CA LYS A 132 -0.21 -7.54 -21.77
C LYS A 132 -0.75 -7.91 -20.39
N GLU A 133 -0.62 -9.19 -20.05
CA GLU A 133 -1.00 -9.71 -18.74
C GLU A 133 0.24 -10.00 -17.89
N ILE A 134 0.18 -9.62 -16.62
CA ILE A 134 1.28 -9.79 -15.66
C ILE A 134 0.71 -10.34 -14.35
N ARG A 135 1.33 -11.41 -13.84
CA ARG A 135 1.00 -12.00 -12.54
C ARG A 135 1.86 -11.36 -11.46
N ASN A 136 1.25 -10.71 -10.48
CA ASN A 136 1.98 -10.05 -9.38
C ASN A 136 1.12 -9.96 -8.11
N LEU A 137 1.75 -9.63 -6.98
CA LEU A 137 1.07 -9.33 -5.72
C LEU A 137 0.41 -7.95 -5.79
N ASN A 138 1.14 -6.94 -6.26
CA ASN A 138 0.69 -5.54 -6.28
C ASN A 138 0.63 -4.99 -7.71
N ILE A 139 -0.31 -4.08 -7.96
CA ILE A 139 -0.40 -3.35 -9.22
C ILE A 139 0.87 -2.52 -9.51
N ASN A 140 1.45 -1.92 -8.48
CA ASN A 140 2.71 -1.18 -8.55
C ASN A 140 3.88 -2.08 -9.02
N GLY A 141 3.92 -3.32 -8.53
CA GLY A 141 4.89 -4.33 -8.96
C GLY A 141 4.67 -4.76 -10.40
N ALA A 142 3.42 -4.97 -10.81
CA ALA A 142 3.08 -5.33 -12.19
C ALA A 142 3.50 -4.25 -13.19
N ILE A 143 3.24 -2.97 -12.88
CA ILE A 143 3.70 -1.85 -13.71
C ILE A 143 5.23 -1.73 -13.68
N GLY A 144 5.88 -2.03 -12.55
CA GLY A 144 7.34 -2.12 -12.47
C GLY A 144 7.92 -3.14 -13.44
N GLN A 145 7.35 -4.34 -13.49
CA GLN A 145 7.72 -5.41 -14.42
C GLN A 145 7.39 -5.09 -15.88
N LEU A 146 6.35 -4.29 -16.13
CA LEU A 146 6.01 -3.84 -17.49
C LEU A 146 7.10 -2.95 -18.09
N TYR A 147 7.74 -2.12 -17.26
CA TYR A 147 8.76 -1.16 -17.70
C TYR A 147 10.18 -1.74 -17.75
N GLN A 148 10.38 -2.95 -17.24
CA GLN A 148 11.63 -3.71 -17.39
C GLN A 148 11.68 -4.35 -18.77
#